data_AF-A0A7J4ZXL8-F1
#
_entry.id   AF-A0A7J4ZXL8-F1
#
_cell.length_a   1.000
_cell.length_b   1.000
_cell.length_c   1.000
_cell.angle_alpha   90.00
_cell.angle_beta   90.00
_cell.angle_gamma   90.00
#
_symmetry.space_group_name_H-M   'P 1'
#
loop_
_entity.id
_entity.type
_entity.pdbx_description
1 polymer ?
#
loop_
_entity_poly.entity_id
_entity_poly.type
_entity_poly.pdbx_seq_one_letter_code
_entity_poly.pdbx_strand_id
1 'polypeptide(L)'
;MIDSPSADPGNAGSPPTPLLVAVVRGIALVVVVPVRLAWEVVAAVGRWLHRWLLAPLGRFLDRWLLRPLGWLLRILVWVPLSWLGGGVAWLLRWLGLGLAWLLRTLVWVPLVWLARGLAWLARTVVWIPLAWLAYHLIWVPLRWLARLLTPLGRLLVAGLAAVGRWLAAVGRVLLGALGWAWWAAGRLLWWCYALTLRPFVLGAGWLWRHAVRPVGRALAAAWRATVSPAVRWVRHAVVDPVRQATREALTALGLRG
;
A
#
# COMPACT_ATOMS: atom_id res chain seq x y z
N MET A 1 -134.49 17.81 -1.75
CA MET A 1 -135.72 18.06 -2.52
C MET A 1 -135.33 18.91 -3.70
N ILE A 2 -135.57 18.38 -4.90
CA ILE A 2 -135.60 19.06 -6.20
C ILE A 2 -134.24 19.22 -6.91
N ASP A 3 -134.16 18.41 -7.98
CA ASP A 3 -133.39 18.56 -9.20
C ASP A 3 -133.26 19.99 -9.71
N SER A 4 -132.18 20.28 -10.44
CA SER A 4 -132.38 20.57 -11.87
C SER A 4 -131.10 20.38 -12.70
N PRO A 5 -131.21 19.71 -13.85
CA PRO A 5 -130.17 19.51 -14.84
C PRO A 5 -130.20 20.62 -15.90
N SER A 6 -129.11 20.76 -16.64
CA SER A 6 -129.14 21.33 -17.99
C SER A 6 -128.05 20.71 -18.86
N ALA A 7 -128.50 20.07 -19.93
CA ALA A 7 -127.73 19.47 -21.00
C ALA A 7 -127.02 20.52 -21.87
N ASP A 8 -125.91 20.15 -22.52
CA ASP A 8 -125.94 19.93 -23.98
C ASP A 8 -124.84 18.94 -24.43
N PRO A 9 -125.08 18.08 -25.45
CA PRO A 9 -124.24 16.96 -25.84
C PRO A 9 -123.31 17.31 -27.01
N GLY A 10 -122.04 16.93 -26.89
CA GLY A 10 -121.03 17.08 -27.93
C GLY A 10 -120.04 15.91 -27.96
N ASN A 11 -120.57 14.68 -27.96
CA ASN A 11 -119.81 13.53 -28.45
C ASN A 11 -119.46 13.75 -29.92
N ALA A 12 -118.18 13.63 -30.30
CA ALA A 12 -117.76 12.79 -31.42
C ALA A 12 -116.26 12.87 -31.70
N GLY A 13 -115.56 11.77 -31.43
CA GLY A 13 -114.52 11.27 -32.33
C GLY A 13 -113.17 11.98 -32.28
N SER A 14 -112.23 11.41 -31.53
CA SER A 14 -110.81 11.45 -31.91
C SER A 14 -110.49 10.18 -32.71
N PRO A 15 -110.49 10.20 -34.05
CA PRO A 15 -109.98 9.09 -34.86
C PRO A 15 -108.51 9.38 -35.31
N PRO A 16 -107.79 8.41 -35.89
CA PRO A 16 -106.48 7.95 -35.47
C PRO A 16 -105.29 8.78 -36.01
N THR A 17 -104.23 8.90 -35.21
CA THR A 17 -103.04 9.76 -35.41
C THR A 17 -101.94 9.30 -36.40
N PRO A 18 -101.95 8.14 -37.10
CA PRO A 18 -100.87 7.80 -38.02
C PRO A 18 -101.00 8.48 -39.40
N LEU A 19 -102.22 8.78 -39.86
CA LEU A 19 -102.43 9.42 -41.17
C LEU A 19 -102.07 10.91 -41.15
N LEU A 20 -102.41 11.60 -40.07
CA LEU A 20 -102.01 13.00 -39.88
C LEU A 20 -100.49 13.13 -39.80
N VAL A 21 -99.84 12.21 -39.09
CA VAL A 21 -98.37 12.14 -39.04
C VAL A 21 -97.78 11.80 -40.40
N ALA A 22 -98.39 10.89 -41.18
CA ALA A 22 -97.93 10.56 -42.52
C ALA A 22 -98.06 11.75 -43.48
N VAL A 23 -99.16 12.50 -43.42
CA VAL A 23 -99.38 13.70 -44.25
C VAL A 23 -98.44 14.83 -43.83
N VAL A 24 -98.32 15.11 -42.53
CA VAL A 24 -97.38 16.12 -42.00
C VAL A 24 -95.94 15.75 -42.34
N ARG A 25 -95.57 14.46 -42.26
CA ARG A 25 -94.24 13.98 -42.63
C ARG A 25 -94.01 14.03 -44.14
N GLY A 26 -95.04 13.80 -44.95
CA GLY A 26 -95.01 13.98 -46.40
C GLY A 26 -94.78 15.43 -46.78
N ILE A 27 -95.54 16.36 -46.20
CA ILE A 27 -95.38 17.81 -46.42
C ILE A 27 -94.01 18.28 -45.92
N ALA A 28 -93.60 17.85 -44.72
CA ALA A 28 -92.29 18.15 -44.19
C ALA A 28 -91.17 17.57 -45.08
N LEU A 29 -91.32 16.37 -45.65
CA LEU A 29 -90.33 15.85 -46.58
C LEU A 29 -90.28 16.70 -47.85
N VAL A 30 -91.43 17.01 -48.43
CA VAL A 30 -91.54 17.78 -49.67
C VAL A 30 -90.97 19.20 -49.52
N VAL A 31 -91.03 19.80 -48.32
CA VAL A 31 -90.50 21.16 -48.08
C VAL A 31 -89.08 21.12 -47.51
N VAL A 32 -88.83 20.30 -46.48
CA VAL A 32 -87.55 20.27 -45.76
C VAL A 32 -86.47 19.59 -46.58
N VAL A 33 -86.77 18.53 -47.34
CA VAL A 33 -85.76 17.84 -48.14
C VAL A 33 -85.16 18.75 -49.22
N PRO A 34 -85.95 19.49 -50.04
CA PRO A 34 -85.35 20.41 -51.01
C PRO A 34 -84.64 21.60 -50.35
N VAL A 35 -85.16 22.13 -49.23
CA VAL A 35 -84.45 23.19 -48.48
C VAL A 35 -83.12 22.68 -47.93
N ARG A 36 -83.09 21.44 -47.46
CA ARG A 36 -81.89 20.81 -46.92
C ARG A 36 -80.89 20.43 -48.00
N LEU A 37 -81.36 19.98 -49.16
CA LEU A 37 -80.53 19.81 -50.35
C LEU A 37 -79.96 21.15 -50.83
N ALA A 38 -80.76 22.22 -50.84
CA ALA A 38 -80.27 23.55 -51.16
C ALA A 38 -79.18 23.99 -50.16
N TRP A 39 -79.37 23.73 -48.86
CA TRP A 39 -78.35 24.01 -47.85
C TRP A 39 -77.09 23.15 -48.03
N GLU A 40 -77.24 21.87 -48.33
CA GLU A 40 -76.11 20.96 -48.56
C GLU A 40 -75.34 21.34 -49.83
N VAL A 41 -76.02 21.81 -50.88
CA VAL A 41 -75.40 22.37 -52.10
C VAL A 41 -74.70 23.69 -51.78
N VAL A 42 -75.34 24.63 -51.08
CA VAL A 42 -74.71 25.90 -50.68
C VAL A 42 -73.51 25.67 -49.77
N ALA A 43 -73.59 24.75 -48.83
CA ALA A 43 -72.49 24.39 -47.95
C ALA A 43 -71.40 23.61 -48.69
N ALA A 44 -71.75 22.77 -49.66
CA ALA A 44 -70.78 22.09 -50.51
C ALA A 44 -70.05 23.09 -51.41
N VAL A 45 -70.77 24.03 -52.03
CA VAL A 45 -70.20 25.14 -52.80
C VAL A 45 -69.36 26.03 -51.90
N GLY A 46 -69.80 26.36 -50.69
CA GLY A 46 -69.04 27.13 -49.71
C GLY A 46 -67.76 26.41 -49.27
N ARG A 47 -67.82 25.10 -49.02
CA ARG A 47 -66.64 24.27 -48.70
C ARG A 47 -65.71 24.11 -49.90
N TRP A 48 -66.26 24.01 -51.10
CA TRP A 48 -65.48 23.90 -52.33
C TRP A 48 -64.78 25.23 -52.64
N LEU A 49 -65.50 26.35 -52.54
CA LEU A 49 -64.97 27.71 -52.64
C LEU A 49 -63.93 27.99 -51.54
N HIS A 50 -64.15 27.50 -50.33
CA HIS A 50 -63.18 27.63 -49.26
C HIS A 50 -61.92 26.82 -49.54
N ARG A 51 -62.04 25.59 -50.08
CA ARG A 51 -60.89 24.75 -50.41
C ARG A 51 -60.14 25.20 -51.67
N TRP A 52 -60.84 25.75 -52.66
CA TRP A 52 -60.27 26.13 -53.94
C TRP A 52 -59.91 27.61 -54.07
N LEU A 53 -60.55 28.52 -53.35
CA LEU A 53 -60.20 29.95 -53.35
C LEU A 53 -59.59 30.39 -52.01
N LEU A 54 -60.25 30.14 -50.87
CA LEU A 54 -59.79 30.67 -49.57
C LEU A 54 -58.55 29.94 -49.02
N ALA A 55 -58.39 28.65 -49.28
CA ALA A 55 -57.20 27.91 -48.86
C ALA A 55 -55.95 28.31 -49.67
N PRO A 56 -55.99 28.44 -51.01
CA PRO A 56 -54.84 28.97 -51.74
C PRO A 56 -54.61 30.45 -51.44
N LEU A 57 -55.62 31.32 -51.41
CA LEU A 57 -55.42 32.72 -51.01
C LEU A 57 -54.88 32.82 -49.58
N GLY A 58 -55.44 32.06 -48.63
CA GLY A 58 -55.01 32.05 -47.24
C GLY A 58 -53.58 31.55 -47.08
N ARG A 59 -53.17 30.50 -47.80
CA ARG A 59 -51.77 30.04 -47.81
C ARG A 59 -50.85 31.02 -48.51
N PHE A 60 -51.32 31.71 -49.56
CA PHE A 60 -50.52 32.71 -50.24
C PHE A 60 -50.32 33.92 -49.34
N LEU A 61 -51.39 34.47 -48.74
CA LEU A 61 -51.36 35.59 -47.80
C LEU A 61 -50.55 35.24 -46.54
N ASP A 62 -50.67 34.02 -46.03
CA ASP A 62 -49.87 33.56 -44.90
C ASP A 62 -48.38 33.47 -45.26
N ARG A 63 -48.05 32.89 -46.42
CA ARG A 63 -46.65 32.75 -46.85
C ARG A 63 -46.01 34.07 -47.29
N TRP A 64 -46.76 34.93 -47.98
CA TRP A 64 -46.25 36.16 -48.57
C TRP A 64 -46.38 37.39 -47.68
N LEU A 65 -47.34 37.42 -46.74
CA LEU A 65 -47.57 38.61 -45.92
C LEU A 65 -47.41 38.32 -44.43
N LEU A 66 -48.07 37.29 -43.89
CA LEU A 66 -48.03 37.02 -42.44
C LEU A 66 -46.70 36.43 -41.97
N ARG A 67 -46.08 35.55 -42.75
CA ARG A 67 -44.76 34.99 -42.44
C ARG A 67 -43.65 36.06 -42.45
N PRO A 68 -43.49 36.89 -43.50
CA PRO A 68 -42.48 37.92 -43.46
C PRO A 68 -42.80 39.00 -42.43
N LEU A 69 -44.06 39.39 -42.24
CA LEU A 69 -44.44 40.36 -41.21
C LEU A 69 -44.24 39.81 -39.80
N GLY A 70 -44.56 38.54 -39.56
CA GLY A 70 -44.31 37.85 -38.29
C GLY A 70 -42.82 37.60 -38.04
N TRP A 71 -42.04 37.32 -39.08
CA TRP A 71 -40.58 37.22 -38.99
C TRP A 71 -39.96 38.59 -38.69
N LEU A 72 -40.44 39.65 -39.35
CA LEU A 72 -40.00 41.02 -39.15
C LEU A 72 -40.40 41.53 -37.77
N LEU A 73 -41.63 41.30 -37.32
CA LEU A 73 -42.08 41.66 -35.97
C LEU A 73 -41.33 40.88 -34.91
N ARG A 74 -41.08 39.58 -35.14
CA ARG A 74 -40.25 38.78 -34.22
C ARG A 74 -38.82 39.28 -34.19
N ILE A 75 -38.20 39.65 -35.30
CA ILE A 75 -36.84 40.18 -35.26
C ILE A 75 -36.82 41.58 -34.63
N LEU A 76 -37.72 42.45 -35.05
CA LEU A 76 -37.81 43.83 -34.58
C LEU A 76 -38.20 43.93 -33.11
N VAL A 77 -38.93 42.96 -32.56
CA VAL A 77 -39.30 42.96 -31.13
C VAL A 77 -38.35 42.08 -30.31
N TRP A 78 -38.10 40.85 -30.76
CA TRP A 78 -37.38 39.87 -29.95
C TRP A 78 -35.88 40.14 -29.94
N VAL A 79 -35.28 40.61 -31.03
CA VAL A 79 -33.84 40.95 -31.05
C VAL A 79 -33.53 42.13 -30.12
N PRO A 80 -34.21 43.30 -30.16
CA PRO A 80 -33.89 44.37 -29.22
C PRO A 80 -34.27 44.01 -27.78
N LEU A 81 -35.36 43.27 -27.56
CA LEU A 81 -35.74 42.85 -26.21
C LEU A 81 -34.72 41.88 -25.59
N SER A 82 -34.16 40.97 -26.39
CA SER A 82 -33.09 40.08 -25.94
C SER A 82 -31.76 40.78 -25.78
N TRP A 83 -31.45 41.79 -26.60
CA TRP A 83 -30.30 42.68 -26.38
C TRP A 83 -30.45 43.49 -25.10
N LEU A 84 -31.63 44.01 -24.80
CA LEU A 84 -31.95 44.69 -23.54
C LEU A 84 -31.85 43.74 -22.35
N GLY A 85 -32.47 42.56 -22.44
CA GLY A 85 -32.39 41.54 -21.39
C GLY A 85 -30.97 41.05 -21.15
N GLY A 86 -30.20 40.83 -22.23
CA GLY A 86 -28.79 40.48 -22.17
C GLY A 86 -27.93 41.59 -21.57
N GLY A 87 -28.18 42.85 -21.95
CA GLY A 87 -27.51 44.02 -21.39
C GLY A 87 -27.78 44.20 -19.90
N VAL A 88 -29.04 44.06 -19.48
CA VAL A 88 -29.45 44.13 -18.06
C VAL A 88 -28.85 42.96 -17.28
N ALA A 89 -28.89 41.74 -17.80
CA ALA A 89 -28.29 40.58 -17.15
C ALA A 89 -26.75 40.72 -17.05
N TRP A 90 -26.11 41.29 -18.07
CA TRP A 90 -24.68 41.57 -18.05
C TRP A 90 -24.36 42.61 -16.99
N LEU A 91 -25.09 43.74 -16.95
CA LEU A 91 -24.97 44.77 -15.90
C LEU A 91 -25.19 44.21 -14.50
N LEU A 92 -26.26 43.42 -14.28
CA LEU A 92 -26.52 42.78 -12.99
C LEU A 92 -25.39 41.83 -12.59
N ARG A 93 -24.82 41.10 -13.55
CA ARG A 93 -23.72 40.17 -13.26
C ARG A 93 -22.45 40.92 -12.90
N TRP A 94 -22.13 42.00 -13.60
CA TRP A 94 -20.99 42.87 -13.25
C TRP A 94 -21.18 43.56 -11.91
N LEU A 95 -22.39 44.05 -11.63
CA LEU A 95 -22.72 44.66 -10.36
C LEU A 95 -22.67 43.64 -9.22
N GLY A 96 -23.17 42.43 -9.45
CA GLY A 96 -23.11 41.32 -8.50
C GLY A 96 -21.68 40.86 -8.22
N LEU A 97 -20.84 40.76 -9.24
CA LEU A 97 -19.41 40.45 -9.08
C LEU A 97 -18.66 41.58 -8.37
N GLY A 98 -18.96 42.84 -8.71
CA GLY A 98 -18.38 44.01 -8.05
C GLY A 98 -18.78 44.09 -6.58
N LEU A 99 -20.07 43.87 -6.28
CA LEU A 99 -20.58 43.88 -4.92
C LEU A 99 -20.05 42.69 -4.11
N ALA A 100 -20.00 41.49 -4.71
CA ALA A 100 -19.39 40.32 -4.07
C ALA A 100 -17.88 40.52 -3.83
N TRP A 101 -17.17 41.15 -4.76
CA TRP A 101 -15.78 41.51 -4.58
C TRP A 101 -15.61 42.55 -3.48
N LEU A 102 -16.50 43.55 -3.40
CA LEU A 102 -16.48 44.58 -2.38
C LEU A 102 -16.79 43.99 -0.99
N LEU A 103 -17.84 43.18 -0.86
CA LEU A 103 -18.15 42.46 0.39
C LEU A 103 -17.02 41.53 0.79
N ARG A 104 -16.47 40.76 -0.15
CA ARG A 104 -15.37 39.85 0.15
C ARG A 104 -14.13 40.62 0.58
N THR A 105 -13.73 41.66 -0.13
CA THR A 105 -12.54 42.45 0.24
C THR A 105 -12.78 43.21 1.54
N LEU A 106 -13.92 43.88 1.70
CA LEU A 106 -14.21 44.72 2.85
C LEU A 106 -14.51 43.92 4.13
N VAL A 107 -15.01 42.68 4.03
CA VAL A 107 -15.28 41.85 5.21
C VAL A 107 -14.11 40.89 5.46
N TRP A 108 -13.64 40.21 4.42
CA TRP A 108 -12.66 39.14 4.58
C TRP A 108 -11.27 39.66 4.91
N VAL A 109 -10.84 40.76 4.28
CA VAL A 109 -9.53 41.35 4.57
C VAL A 109 -9.45 41.80 6.04
N PRO A 110 -10.35 42.65 6.58
CA PRO A 110 -10.24 43.04 7.98
C PRO A 110 -10.45 41.87 8.93
N LEU A 111 -11.29 40.88 8.61
CA LEU A 111 -11.44 39.71 9.46
C LEU A 111 -10.16 38.87 9.53
N VAL A 112 -9.46 38.70 8.41
CA VAL A 112 -8.16 38.02 8.38
C VAL A 112 -7.10 38.82 9.15
N TRP A 113 -7.10 40.15 9.03
CA TRP A 113 -6.22 41.00 9.83
C TRP A 113 -6.54 40.91 11.32
N LEU A 114 -7.82 40.90 11.70
CA LEU A 114 -8.25 40.77 13.09
C LEU A 114 -7.86 39.41 13.66
N ALA A 115 -8.10 38.33 12.90
CA ALA A 115 -7.73 36.97 13.29
C ALA A 115 -6.20 36.83 13.42
N ARG A 116 -5.43 37.44 12.52
CA ARG A 116 -3.97 37.41 12.56
C ARG A 116 -3.41 38.26 13.69
N GLY A 117 -4.01 39.41 13.97
CA GLY A 117 -3.71 40.24 15.12
C GLY A 117 -4.01 39.51 16.43
N LEU A 118 -5.18 38.86 16.52
CA LEU A 118 -5.58 38.08 17.70
C LEU A 118 -4.70 36.85 17.88
N ALA A 119 -4.32 36.16 16.81
CA ALA A 119 -3.38 35.05 16.86
C ALA A 119 -1.98 35.51 17.28
N TRP A 120 -1.52 36.67 16.80
CA TRP A 120 -0.26 37.27 17.23
C TRP A 120 -0.31 37.67 18.70
N LEU A 121 -1.43 38.24 19.16
CA LEU A 121 -1.63 38.63 20.55
C LEU A 121 -1.69 37.40 21.45
N ALA A 122 -2.46 36.37 21.09
CA ALA A 122 -2.52 35.10 21.81
C ALA A 122 -1.14 34.44 21.89
N ARG A 123 -0.39 34.43 20.78
CA ARG A 123 0.97 33.87 20.77
C ARG A 123 1.93 34.69 21.62
N THR A 124 1.90 36.01 21.53
CA THR A 124 2.87 36.88 22.22
C THR A 124 2.54 37.01 23.70
N VAL A 125 1.26 37.21 24.03
CA VAL A 125 0.79 37.51 25.39
C VAL A 125 0.52 36.25 26.20
N VAL A 126 0.15 35.13 25.57
CA VAL A 126 -0.12 33.88 26.31
C VAL A 126 1.05 32.92 26.16
N TRP A 127 1.46 32.62 24.92
CA TRP A 127 2.43 31.56 24.68
C TRP A 127 3.84 31.91 25.14
N ILE A 128 4.33 33.14 24.87
CA ILE A 128 5.68 33.55 25.30
C ILE A 128 5.84 33.54 26.83
N PRO A 129 4.96 34.19 27.63
CA PRO A 129 5.13 34.17 29.08
C PRO A 129 4.86 32.79 29.67
N LEU A 130 3.93 32.01 29.11
CA LEU A 130 3.69 30.65 29.58
C LEU A 130 4.89 29.72 29.28
N ALA A 131 5.48 29.82 28.09
CA ALA A 131 6.68 29.09 27.73
C ALA A 131 7.89 29.56 28.54
N TRP A 132 8.02 30.86 28.80
CA TRP A 132 9.06 31.41 29.65
C TRP A 132 8.90 30.92 31.10
N LEU A 133 7.68 30.94 31.64
CA LEU A 133 7.38 30.47 32.99
C LEU A 133 7.62 28.97 33.11
N ALA A 134 7.17 28.17 32.14
CA ALA A 134 7.43 26.73 32.10
C ALA A 134 8.93 26.44 31.97
N TYR A 135 9.65 27.17 31.11
CA TYR A 135 11.09 27.03 30.97
C TYR A 135 11.79 27.41 32.28
N HIS A 136 11.52 28.58 32.84
CA HIS A 136 12.19 29.03 34.07
C HIS A 136 11.86 28.13 35.26
N LEU A 137 10.60 27.71 35.40
CA LEU A 137 10.16 26.88 36.52
C LEU A 137 10.64 25.43 36.41
N ILE A 138 10.89 24.90 35.22
CA ILE A 138 11.35 23.51 35.05
C ILE A 138 12.86 23.44 34.87
N TRP A 139 13.44 24.24 33.97
CA TRP A 139 14.86 24.17 33.65
C TRP A 139 15.76 24.69 34.76
N VAL A 140 15.36 25.73 35.49
CA VAL A 140 16.19 26.27 36.57
C VAL A 140 16.36 25.25 37.72
N PRO A 141 15.29 24.63 38.27
CA PRO A 141 15.47 23.62 39.29
C PRO A 141 16.13 22.36 38.75
N LEU A 142 15.84 21.95 37.51
CA LEU A 142 16.51 20.78 36.93
C LEU A 142 18.03 21.00 36.77
N ARG A 143 18.44 22.20 36.36
CA ARG A 143 19.86 22.57 36.24
C ARG A 143 20.52 22.80 37.60
N TRP A 144 19.76 23.19 38.61
CA TRP A 144 20.26 23.26 40.00
C TRP A 144 20.44 21.85 40.59
N LEU A 145 19.45 20.97 40.40
CA LEU A 145 19.50 19.57 40.78
C LEU A 145 20.63 18.83 40.05
N ALA A 146 20.78 19.03 38.75
CA ALA A 146 21.91 18.46 38.00
C ALA A 146 23.25 18.93 38.57
N ARG A 147 23.40 20.23 38.88
CA ARG A 147 24.61 20.76 39.52
C ARG A 147 24.89 20.13 40.89
N LEU A 148 23.87 19.82 41.67
CA LEU A 148 24.01 19.10 42.94
C LEU A 148 24.32 17.61 42.77
N LEU A 149 23.75 16.96 41.74
CA LEU A 149 24.03 15.56 41.45
C LEU A 149 25.38 15.34 40.79
N THR A 150 25.95 16.35 40.13
CA THR A 150 27.26 16.22 39.46
C THR A 150 28.39 15.83 40.42
N PRO A 151 28.58 16.49 41.59
CA PRO A 151 29.60 16.06 42.55
C PRO A 151 29.29 14.68 43.14
N LEU A 152 28.01 14.37 43.44
CA LEU A 152 27.61 13.05 43.92
C LEU A 152 27.92 11.93 42.92
N GLY A 153 27.60 12.14 41.64
CA GLY A 153 27.92 11.21 40.57
C GLY A 153 29.42 11.01 40.40
N ARG A 154 30.20 12.10 40.49
CA ARG A 154 31.67 12.01 40.45
C ARG A 154 32.25 11.23 41.64
N LEU A 155 31.71 11.44 42.84
CA LEU A 155 32.13 10.70 44.05
C LEU A 155 31.79 9.22 43.95
N LEU A 156 30.60 8.87 43.45
CA LEU A 156 30.20 7.48 43.20
C LEU A 156 31.12 6.80 42.18
N VAL A 157 31.38 7.45 41.04
CA VAL A 157 32.29 6.92 40.01
C VAL A 157 33.72 6.81 40.53
N ALA A 158 34.20 7.81 41.28
CA ALA A 158 35.53 7.77 41.89
C ALA A 158 35.66 6.65 42.92
N GLY A 159 34.61 6.42 43.72
CA GLY A 159 34.53 5.31 44.68
C GLY A 159 34.54 3.95 43.98
N LEU A 160 33.70 3.77 42.96
CA LEU A 160 33.65 2.53 42.18
C LEU A 160 34.99 2.26 41.48
N ALA A 161 35.62 3.29 40.92
CA ALA A 161 36.94 3.18 40.32
C ALA A 161 38.03 2.86 41.35
N ALA A 162 37.94 3.41 42.57
CA ALA A 162 38.86 3.07 43.66
C ALA A 162 38.73 1.58 44.05
N VAL A 163 37.50 1.09 44.21
CA VAL A 163 37.22 -0.32 44.50
C VAL A 163 37.75 -1.21 43.37
N GLY A 164 37.49 -0.85 42.10
CA GLY A 164 38.02 -1.57 40.95
C GLY A 164 39.55 -1.60 40.90
N ARG A 165 40.21 -0.48 41.22
CA ARG A 165 41.68 -0.43 41.32
C ARG A 165 42.21 -1.32 42.44
N TRP A 166 41.55 -1.35 43.59
CA TRP A 166 41.89 -2.23 44.70
C TRP A 166 41.75 -3.71 44.32
N LEU A 167 40.62 -4.11 43.73
CA LEU A 167 40.43 -5.49 43.25
C LEU A 167 41.48 -5.88 42.20
N ALA A 168 41.77 -4.99 41.25
CA ALA A 168 42.77 -5.25 40.23
C ALA A 168 44.19 -5.34 40.81
N ALA A 169 44.51 -4.56 41.84
CA ALA A 169 45.77 -4.69 42.56
C ALA A 169 45.87 -6.04 43.27
N VAL A 170 44.83 -6.43 44.01
CA VAL A 170 44.77 -7.73 44.71
C VAL A 170 44.87 -8.90 43.72
N GLY A 171 44.11 -8.85 42.62
CA GLY A 171 44.17 -9.86 41.56
C GLY A 171 45.57 -9.98 40.94
N ARG A 172 46.25 -8.85 40.70
CA ARG A 172 47.63 -8.86 40.18
C ARG A 172 48.62 -9.49 41.17
N VAL A 173 48.48 -9.22 42.45
CA VAL A 173 49.33 -9.85 43.49
C VAL A 173 49.08 -11.35 43.54
N LEU A 174 47.82 -11.79 43.51
CA LEU A 174 47.46 -13.21 43.49
C LEU A 174 47.99 -13.93 42.26
N LEU A 175 47.83 -13.35 41.07
CA LEU A 175 48.36 -13.91 39.83
C LEU A 175 49.89 -13.93 39.81
N GLY A 176 50.53 -12.87 40.32
CA GLY A 176 51.97 -12.80 40.48
C GLY A 176 52.48 -13.88 41.44
N ALA A 177 51.83 -14.06 42.58
CA ALA A 177 52.17 -15.08 43.56
C ALA A 177 51.97 -16.50 42.99
N LEU A 178 50.88 -16.72 42.26
CA LEU A 178 50.60 -18.00 41.61
C LEU A 178 51.61 -18.31 40.50
N GLY A 179 51.94 -17.31 39.68
CA GLY A 179 52.97 -17.43 38.65
C GLY A 179 54.35 -17.69 39.25
N TRP A 180 54.68 -17.05 40.36
CA TRP A 180 55.94 -17.26 41.07
C TRP A 180 56.00 -18.65 41.72
N ALA A 181 54.91 -19.10 42.32
CA ALA A 181 54.78 -20.45 42.87
C ALA A 181 54.92 -21.51 41.77
N TRP A 182 54.32 -21.28 40.60
CA TRP A 182 54.46 -22.16 39.44
C TRP A 182 55.89 -22.19 38.89
N TRP A 183 56.53 -21.03 38.78
CA TRP A 183 57.91 -20.93 38.36
C TRP A 183 58.86 -21.60 39.35
N ALA A 184 58.65 -21.41 40.65
CA ALA A 184 59.42 -22.07 41.69
C ALA A 184 59.23 -23.58 41.66
N ALA A 185 58.00 -24.07 41.49
CA ALA A 185 57.69 -25.50 41.35
C ALA A 185 58.36 -26.11 40.11
N GLY A 186 58.27 -25.45 38.95
CA GLY A 186 58.93 -25.89 37.72
C GLY A 186 60.45 -25.89 37.84
N ARG A 187 61.02 -24.92 38.55
CA ARG A 187 62.46 -24.83 38.77
C ARG A 187 62.97 -25.87 39.75
N LEU A 188 62.21 -26.16 40.80
CA LEU A 188 62.52 -27.24 41.74
C LEU A 188 62.43 -28.60 41.05
N LEU A 189 61.40 -28.82 40.22
CA LEU A 189 61.24 -30.02 39.42
C LEU A 189 62.39 -30.18 38.42
N TRP A 190 62.80 -29.10 37.75
CA TRP A 190 63.95 -29.11 36.85
C TRP A 190 65.25 -29.39 37.58
N TRP A 191 65.47 -28.86 38.79
CA TRP A 191 66.65 -29.17 39.61
C TRP A 191 66.67 -30.63 40.03
N CYS A 192 65.54 -31.18 40.48
CA CYS A 192 65.41 -32.61 40.79
C CYS A 192 65.72 -33.47 39.56
N TYR A 193 65.18 -33.11 38.40
CA TYR A 193 65.43 -33.80 37.13
C TYR A 193 66.91 -33.69 36.70
N ALA A 194 67.48 -32.49 36.73
CA ALA A 194 68.85 -32.23 36.30
C ALA A 194 69.88 -32.87 37.24
N LEU A 195 69.61 -32.94 38.54
CA LEU A 195 70.50 -33.61 39.49
C LEU A 195 70.42 -35.14 39.41
N THR A 196 69.26 -35.72 39.12
CA THR A 196 69.09 -37.18 39.11
C THR A 196 69.32 -37.82 37.74
N LEU A 197 68.71 -37.27 36.68
CA LEU A 197 68.79 -37.87 35.35
C LEU A 197 70.06 -37.51 34.59
N ARG A 198 70.61 -36.31 34.78
CA ARG A 198 71.81 -35.89 34.06
C ARG A 198 73.04 -36.76 34.36
N PRO A 199 73.37 -37.14 35.61
CA PRO A 199 74.46 -38.08 35.87
C PRO A 199 74.15 -39.49 35.37
N PHE A 200 72.88 -39.93 35.45
CA PHE A 200 72.48 -41.26 35.01
C PHE A 200 72.58 -41.43 33.49
N VAL A 201 72.16 -40.42 32.72
CA VAL A 201 72.23 -40.43 31.25
C VAL A 201 73.67 -40.27 30.76
N LEU A 202 74.49 -39.45 31.41
CA LEU A 202 75.92 -39.35 31.08
C LEU A 202 76.67 -40.65 31.42
N GLY A 203 76.37 -41.26 32.57
CA GLY A 203 76.91 -42.57 32.97
C GLY A 203 76.49 -43.70 32.03
N ALA A 204 75.20 -43.78 31.69
CA ALA A 204 74.67 -44.76 30.73
C ALA A 204 75.24 -44.53 29.32
N GLY A 205 75.40 -43.28 28.90
CA GLY A 205 76.01 -42.91 27.62
C GLY A 205 77.50 -43.28 27.53
N TRP A 206 78.24 -43.12 28.63
CA TRP A 206 79.64 -43.56 28.72
C TRP A 206 79.74 -45.09 28.65
N LEU A 207 78.93 -45.80 29.43
CA LEU A 207 78.87 -47.26 29.47
C LEU A 207 78.47 -47.84 28.10
N TRP A 208 77.50 -47.23 27.42
CA TRP A 208 77.08 -47.65 26.08
C TRP A 208 78.20 -47.47 25.04
N ARG A 209 78.93 -46.35 25.12
CA ARG A 209 80.05 -46.06 24.20
C ARG A 209 81.26 -46.96 24.45
N HIS A 210 81.58 -47.27 25.71
CA HIS A 210 82.78 -48.05 26.07
C HIS A 210 82.53 -49.56 26.14
N ALA A 211 81.34 -50.04 26.52
CA ALA A 211 81.08 -51.48 26.69
C ALA A 211 80.29 -52.07 25.52
N VAL A 212 79.20 -51.43 25.10
CA VAL A 212 78.24 -52.10 24.19
C VAL A 212 78.63 -51.98 22.73
N ARG A 213 79.11 -50.80 22.28
CA ARG A 213 79.58 -50.62 20.89
C ARG A 213 80.74 -51.55 20.49
N PRO A 214 81.80 -51.75 21.29
CA PRO A 214 82.88 -52.65 20.89
C PRO A 214 82.46 -54.12 20.91
N VAL A 215 81.69 -54.54 21.92
CA VAL A 215 81.18 -55.93 22.01
C VAL A 215 80.26 -56.25 20.84
N GLY A 216 79.35 -55.34 20.47
CA GLY A 216 78.46 -55.53 19.31
C GLY A 216 79.23 -55.65 17.98
N ARG A 217 80.32 -54.91 17.81
CA ARG A 217 81.18 -55.04 16.62
C ARG A 217 81.98 -56.34 16.62
N ALA A 218 82.51 -56.76 17.77
CA ALA A 218 83.23 -58.02 17.91
C ALA A 218 82.30 -59.22 17.61
N LEU A 219 81.07 -59.20 18.14
CA LEU A 219 80.07 -60.24 17.90
C LEU A 219 79.65 -60.29 16.43
N ALA A 220 79.43 -59.12 15.81
CA ALA A 220 79.07 -59.05 14.39
C ALA A 220 80.20 -59.51 13.46
N ALA A 221 81.46 -59.22 13.81
CA ALA A 221 82.62 -59.69 13.06
C ALA A 221 82.77 -61.22 13.18
N ALA A 222 82.67 -61.75 14.40
CA ALA A 222 82.73 -63.19 14.66
C ALA A 222 81.61 -63.94 13.91
N TRP A 223 80.38 -63.44 13.96
CA TRP A 223 79.24 -64.06 13.28
C TRP A 223 79.37 -64.06 11.75
N ARG A 224 79.87 -62.97 11.17
CA ARG A 224 80.15 -62.92 9.72
C ARG A 224 81.25 -63.90 9.33
N ALA A 225 82.27 -64.06 10.15
CA ALA A 225 83.36 -64.98 9.87
C ALA A 225 82.93 -66.46 9.94
N THR A 226 82.08 -66.82 10.91
CA THR A 226 81.74 -68.24 11.16
C THR A 226 80.49 -68.71 10.41
N VAL A 227 79.41 -67.92 10.41
CA VAL A 227 78.09 -68.40 9.96
C VAL A 227 77.86 -68.13 8.46
N SER A 228 78.40 -67.04 7.93
CA SER A 228 78.17 -66.67 6.53
C SER A 228 78.78 -67.66 5.50
N PRO A 229 79.95 -68.28 5.74
CA PRO A 229 80.49 -69.32 4.85
C PRO A 229 79.67 -70.61 4.90
N ALA A 230 79.29 -71.06 6.11
CA ALA A 230 78.53 -72.29 6.31
C ALA A 230 77.14 -72.23 5.66
N VAL A 231 76.43 -71.11 5.80
CA VAL A 231 75.11 -70.91 5.20
C VAL A 231 75.17 -70.90 3.68
N ARG A 232 76.22 -70.29 3.09
CA ARG A 232 76.41 -70.28 1.63
C ARG A 232 76.73 -71.67 1.10
N TRP A 233 77.58 -72.44 1.81
CA TRP A 233 77.90 -73.80 1.40
C TRP A 233 76.69 -74.71 1.44
N VAL A 234 75.89 -74.67 2.51
CA VAL A 234 74.65 -75.50 2.62
C VAL A 234 73.63 -75.15 1.54
N ARG A 235 73.47 -73.86 1.21
CA ARG A 235 72.58 -73.46 0.12
C ARG A 235 73.00 -74.06 -1.22
N HIS A 236 74.27 -73.93 -1.59
CA HIS A 236 74.74 -74.45 -2.87
C HIS A 236 74.87 -75.98 -2.91
N ALA A 237 75.32 -76.60 -1.82
CA ALA A 237 75.59 -78.03 -1.80
C ALA A 237 74.33 -78.89 -1.69
N VAL A 238 73.27 -78.40 -1.03
CA VAL A 238 72.10 -79.23 -0.70
C VAL A 238 70.81 -78.67 -1.28
N VAL A 239 70.58 -77.36 -1.14
CA VAL A 239 69.28 -76.78 -1.48
C VAL A 239 69.10 -76.65 -3.00
N ASP A 240 70.14 -76.21 -3.70
CA ASP A 240 70.10 -76.06 -5.16
C ASP A 240 69.91 -77.39 -5.90
N PRO A 241 70.66 -78.47 -5.63
CA PRO A 241 70.46 -79.75 -6.32
C PRO A 241 69.12 -80.42 -5.98
N VAL A 242 68.68 -80.34 -4.72
CA VAL A 242 67.36 -80.88 -4.31
C VAL A 242 66.23 -80.11 -5.01
N ARG A 243 66.35 -78.78 -5.14
CA ARG A 243 65.38 -77.98 -5.90
C ARG A 243 65.36 -78.34 -7.38
N GLN A 244 66.51 -78.61 -7.99
CA GLN A 244 66.58 -79.02 -9.39
C GLN A 244 65.96 -80.40 -9.59
N ALA A 245 66.34 -81.40 -8.79
CA ALA A 245 65.78 -82.76 -8.87
C ALA A 245 64.26 -82.78 -8.63
N THR A 246 63.78 -81.98 -7.66
CA THR A 246 62.33 -81.85 -7.40
C THR A 246 61.61 -81.19 -8.59
N ARG A 247 62.21 -80.17 -9.21
CA ARG A 247 61.63 -79.54 -10.40
C ARG A 247 61.56 -80.50 -11.57
N GLU A 248 62.62 -81.26 -11.83
CA GLU A 248 62.68 -82.24 -12.91
C GLU A 248 61.68 -83.39 -12.70
N ALA A 249 61.57 -83.91 -11.48
CA ALA A 249 60.59 -84.93 -11.12
C ALA A 249 59.15 -84.43 -11.28
N LEU A 250 58.87 -83.19 -10.86
CA LEU A 250 57.54 -82.59 -11.02
C LEU A 250 57.19 -82.33 -12.50
N THR A 251 58.16 -81.98 -13.34
CA THR A 251 57.93 -81.85 -14.80
C THR A 251 57.76 -83.21 -15.47
N ALA A 252 58.54 -84.23 -15.09
CA ALA A 252 58.45 -85.57 -15.68
C ALA A 252 57.13 -86.27 -15.32
N LEU A 253 56.59 -86.03 -14.13
CA LEU A 253 55.30 -86.56 -13.68
C LEU A 253 54.08 -85.82 -14.28
N GLY A 254 54.30 -84.80 -15.12
CA GLY A 254 53.21 -84.06 -15.79
C GLY A 254 52.31 -83.28 -14.84
N LEU A 255 52.69 -83.14 -13.56
CA LEU A 255 51.92 -82.43 -12.52
C LEU A 255 52.13 -80.90 -12.57
N ARG A 256 52.90 -80.42 -13.55
CA ARG A 256 53.12 -78.99 -13.79
C ARG A 256 53.23 -78.72 -15.28
N GLY A 257 52.11 -78.30 -15.87
CA GLY A 257 52.09 -77.28 -16.92
C GLY A 257 52.16 -75.90 -16.28
#